data_AF-A0A2X2C240-F1
#
_entry.id   AF-A0A2X2C240-F1
#
_cell.length_a   1.000
_cell.length_b   1.000
_cell.length_c   1.000
_cell.angle_alpha   90.00
_cell.angle_beta   90.00
_cell.angle_gamma   90.00
#
_symmetry.space_group_name_H-M   'P 1'
#
loop_
_entity.id
_entity.type
_entity.pdbx_description
1 polymer ?
#
loop_
_entity_poly.entity_id
_entity_poly.type
_entity_poly.pdbx_seq_one_letter_code
_entity_poly.pdbx_strand_id
1 'polypeptide(L)'
;MSDIALTMVMLSLAGALGLWIGNVKIYRVSLGIGGVLFGGIIVGHLAQRYGLVLNTQILHFIQEFGLILFVYTIGIQVGPGFFLFFTCIWA
;
A
#
# COMPACT_ATOMS: atom_id res chain seq x y z
N MET A 1 26.24 -7.38 -3.01
CA MET A 1 25.81 -6.29 -3.93
C MET A 1 24.57 -6.68 -4.71
N SER A 2 24.45 -7.94 -5.12
CA SER A 2 23.26 -8.53 -5.75
C SER A 2 22.04 -8.62 -4.83
N ASP A 3 22.23 -8.71 -3.52
CA ASP A 3 21.16 -8.96 -2.53
C ASP A 3 20.14 -7.83 -2.49
N ILE A 4 20.61 -6.59 -2.54
CA ILE A 4 19.76 -5.39 -2.53
C ILE A 4 18.93 -5.30 -3.82
N ALA A 5 19.57 -5.54 -4.97
CA ALA A 5 18.90 -5.54 -6.26
C ALA A 5 17.81 -6.62 -6.33
N LEU A 6 18.09 -7.82 -5.82
CA LEU A 6 17.13 -8.92 -5.77
C LEU A 6 15.94 -8.56 -4.87
N THR A 7 16.18 -7.98 -3.69
CA THR A 7 15.09 -7.53 -2.81
C THR A 7 14.23 -6.44 -3.43
N MET A 8 14.81 -5.48 -4.18
CA MET A 8 14.07 -4.41 -4.83
C MET A 8 13.18 -4.93 -5.97
N VAL A 9 13.71 -5.83 -6.80
CA VAL A 9 12.96 -6.47 -7.89
C VAL A 9 11.83 -7.35 -7.34
N MET A 10 12.08 -8.08 -6.25
CA MET A 10 11.04 -8.88 -5.58
C MET A 10 9.93 -7.99 -5.01
N LEU A 11 10.29 -6.85 -4.39
CA LEU A 11 9.33 -5.88 -3.85
C LEU A 11 8.49 -5.23 -4.95
N SER A 12 9.09 -4.90 -6.11
CA SER A 12 8.34 -4.34 -7.24
C SER A 12 7.38 -5.37 -7.85
N LEU A 13 7.80 -6.64 -7.97
CA LEU A 13 6.94 -7.75 -8.39
C LEU A 13 5.79 -7.98 -7.41
N ALA A 14 6.07 -7.95 -6.11
CA ALA A 14 5.06 -8.07 -5.06
C ALA A 14 4.03 -6.92 -5.13
N GLY A 15 4.49 -5.67 -5.32
CA GLY A 15 3.63 -4.51 -5.50
C GLY A 15 2.80 -4.58 -6.78
N ALA A 16 3.40 -5.01 -7.90
CA ALA A 16 2.69 -5.19 -9.18
C ALA A 16 1.62 -6.28 -9.08
N LEU A 17 1.91 -7.41 -8.43
CA LEU A 17 0.93 -8.47 -8.17
C LEU A 17 -0.16 -8.01 -7.20
N GLY A 18 0.18 -7.25 -6.16
CA GLY A 18 -0.78 -6.66 -5.23
C GLY A 18 -1.73 -5.67 -5.92
N LEU A 19 -1.22 -4.84 -6.83
CA LEU A 19 -2.01 -3.94 -7.66
C LEU A 19 -2.88 -4.70 -8.67
N TRP A 20 -2.33 -5.75 -9.28
CA TRP A 20 -3.05 -6.60 -10.23
C TRP A 20 -4.23 -7.29 -9.55
N ILE A 21 -4.01 -7.90 -8.37
CA ILE A 21 -5.06 -8.49 -7.51
C ILE A 21 -6.06 -7.42 -7.05
N GLY A 22 -5.58 -6.24 -6.63
CA GLY A 22 -6.44 -5.14 -6.19
C GLY A 22 -7.34 -4.57 -7.31
N ASN A 23 -6.93 -4.71 -8.58
CA ASN A 23 -7.74 -4.34 -9.73
C ASN A 23 -8.76 -5.43 -10.15
N VAL A 24 -8.67 -6.65 -9.61
CA VAL A 24 -9.64 -7.72 -9.88
C VAL A 24 -10.99 -7.34 -9.27
N LYS A 25 -11.83 -6.69 -10.08
CA LYS A 25 -13.23 -6.40 -9.75
C LYS A 25 -14.02 -7.71 -9.69
N ILE A 26 -14.32 -8.17 -8.48
CA ILE A 26 -15.31 -9.22 -8.26
C ILE A 26 -16.66 -8.57 -7.93
N TYR A 27 -17.63 -8.85 -8.79
CA TYR A 27 -19.08 -8.78 -8.59
C TYR A 27 -19.79 -7.41 -8.48
N ARG A 28 -19.17 -6.34 -7.94
CA ARG A 28 -19.63 -4.91 -7.98
C ARG A 28 -18.85 -4.01 -7.02
N VAL A 29 -17.93 -4.55 -6.23
CA VAL A 29 -17.12 -3.79 -5.26
C VAL A 29 -15.68 -3.76 -5.77
N SER A 30 -15.18 -2.56 -6.07
CA SER A 30 -13.75 -2.37 -6.31
C SER A 30 -13.09 -2.24 -4.94
N LEU A 31 -12.13 -3.09 -4.62
CA LEU A 31 -11.45 -3.06 -3.32
C LEU A 31 -10.63 -1.78 -3.08
N GLY A 32 -10.54 -0.89 -4.09
CA GLY A 32 -9.90 0.42 -3.99
C GLY A 32 -8.45 0.32 -3.53
N ILE A 33 -8.04 1.27 -2.69
CA ILE A 33 -6.72 1.25 -2.01
C ILE A 33 -6.59 0.01 -1.09
N GLY A 34 -7.70 -0.50 -0.55
CA GLY A 34 -7.72 -1.72 0.27
C GLY A 34 -7.24 -2.96 -0.48
N GLY A 35 -7.48 -3.05 -1.80
CA GLY A 35 -7.01 -4.15 -2.65
C GLY A 35 -5.50 -4.34 -2.63
N VAL A 36 -4.77 -3.23 -2.68
CA VAL A 36 -3.31 -3.25 -2.64
C VAL A 36 -2.81 -3.65 -1.25
N LEU A 37 -3.50 -3.21 -0.19
CA LEU A 37 -3.16 -3.50 1.20
C LEU A 37 -3.35 -5.00 1.52
N PHE A 38 -4.50 -5.57 1.13
CA PHE A 38 -4.76 -7.01 1.27
C PHE A 38 -3.83 -7.85 0.37
N GLY A 39 -3.58 -7.41 -0.86
CA GLY A 39 -2.62 -8.05 -1.76
C GLY A 39 -1.21 -8.11 -1.17
N GLY A 40 -0.75 -7.01 -0.59
CA GLY A 40 0.55 -6.94 0.09
C GLY A 40 0.67 -7.88 1.29
N ILE A 41 -0.40 -8.00 2.11
CA ILE A 41 -0.43 -8.94 3.25
C ILE A 41 -0.35 -10.39 2.77
N ILE A 42 -1.11 -10.77 1.73
CA ILE A 42 -1.10 -12.13 1.17
C ILE A 42 0.27 -12.46 0.58
N VAL A 43 0.82 -11.57 -0.25
CA VAL A 43 2.13 -11.76 -0.87
C VAL A 43 3.25 -11.80 0.18
N GLY A 44 3.19 -10.95 1.22
CA GLY A 44 4.12 -10.97 2.33
C GLY A 44 4.08 -12.29 3.13
N HIS A 45 2.89 -12.81 3.40
CA HIS A 45 2.73 -14.09 4.10
C HIS A 45 3.25 -15.27 3.26
N LEU A 46 2.97 -15.29 1.95
CA LEU A 46 3.53 -16.26 1.02
C LEU A 46 5.07 -16.15 0.96
N ALA A 47 5.60 -14.93 0.82
CA ALA A 47 7.03 -14.70 0.76
C ALA A 47 7.77 -15.18 2.01
N GLN A 48 7.18 -14.97 3.20
CA GLN A 48 7.73 -15.48 4.46
C GLN A 48 7.72 -17.03 4.48
N ARG A 49 6.66 -17.66 3.98
CA ARG A 49 6.53 -19.13 3.95
C ARG A 49 7.50 -19.80 2.97
N TYR A 50 7.89 -19.11 1.90
CA TYR A 50 8.92 -19.57 0.95
C TYR A 50 10.37 -19.29 1.40
N GLY A 51 10.58 -18.70 2.59
CA GLY A 51 11.92 -18.47 3.13
C GLY A 51 12.73 -17.42 2.36
N LEU A 52 12.06 -16.48 1.69
CA LEU A 52 12.73 -15.42 0.94
C LEU A 52 13.48 -14.50 1.91
N VAL A 53 14.80 -14.44 1.76
CA VAL A 53 15.67 -13.56 2.56
C VAL A 53 15.44 -12.12 2.10
N LEU A 54 14.43 -11.48 2.66
CA LEU A 54 14.19 -10.06 2.46
C LEU A 54 14.97 -9.26 3.50
N ASN A 55 15.69 -8.25 3.04
CA ASN A 55 16.47 -7.38 3.91
C ASN A 55 15.53 -6.54 4.77
N THR A 56 15.58 -6.76 6.09
CA THR A 56 14.71 -6.10 7.07
C THR A 56 14.82 -4.58 7.04
N GLN A 57 15.99 -4.03 6.70
CA GLN A 57 16.19 -2.59 6.57
C GLN A 57 15.33 -1.98 5.45
N ILE A 58 15.22 -2.68 4.32
CA ILE A 58 14.44 -2.22 3.16
C ILE A 58 12.94 -2.32 3.44
N LEU A 59 12.50 -3.38 4.10
CA LEU A 59 11.11 -3.52 4.54
C LEU A 59 10.69 -2.40 5.50
N HIS A 60 11.50 -2.12 6.52
CA HIS A 60 11.20 -1.07 7.50
C HIS A 60 11.10 0.30 6.82
N PHE A 61 12.06 0.61 5.94
CA PHE A 61 12.05 1.83 5.15
C PHE A 61 10.78 1.97 4.30
N ILE A 62 10.41 0.95 3.53
CA ILE A 62 9.22 0.99 2.67
C ILE A 62 7.92 1.09 3.48
N GLN A 63 7.87 0.47 4.65
CA GLN A 63 6.71 0.55 5.53
C GLN A 63 6.52 1.97 6.09
N GLU A 64 7.59 2.60 6.59
CA GLU A 64 7.55 3.98 7.10
C GLU A 64 7.25 4.98 5.97
N PHE A 65 7.93 4.86 4.83
CA PHE A 65 7.68 5.72 3.67
C PHE A 65 6.26 5.55 3.12
N GLY A 66 5.78 4.32 3.00
CA GLY A 66 4.43 4.02 2.55
C GLY A 66 3.37 4.60 3.48
N LEU A 67 3.56 4.49 4.79
CA LEU A 67 2.64 5.04 5.79
C LEU A 67 2.62 6.58 5.76
N ILE A 68 3.79 7.24 5.63
CA ILE A 68 3.86 8.70 5.49
C ILE A 68 3.14 9.17 4.23
N LEU A 69 3.37 8.51 3.07
CA LEU A 69 2.69 8.84 1.82
C LEU A 69 1.18 8.62 1.91
N PHE A 70 0.75 7.54 2.56
CA PHE A 70 -0.67 7.27 2.81
C PHE A 70 -1.32 8.33 3.71
N VAL A 71 -0.69 8.69 4.83
CA VAL A 71 -1.19 9.74 5.74
C VAL A 71 -1.20 11.11 5.04
N TYR A 72 -0.19 11.41 4.24
CA TYR A 72 -0.10 12.66 3.48
C TYR A 72 -1.23 12.78 2.44
N THR A 73 -1.48 11.71 1.68
CA THR A 73 -2.56 11.69 0.68
C THR A 73 -3.95 11.79 1.31
N ILE A 74 -4.18 11.09 2.43
CA ILE A 74 -5.40 11.28 3.22
C ILE A 74 -5.48 12.73 3.69
N GLY A 75 -4.43 13.28 4.32
CA GLY A 75 -4.39 14.65 4.81
C GLY A 75 -4.78 15.70 3.76
N ILE A 76 -4.32 15.53 2.52
CA ILE A 76 -4.72 16.42 1.40
C ILE A 76 -6.18 16.21 0.98
N GLN A 77 -6.68 14.96 0.91
CA GLN A 77 -8.06 14.67 0.51
C GLN A 77 -9.09 15.16 1.55
N VAL A 78 -8.81 15.01 2.84
CA VAL A 78 -9.67 15.56 3.91
C VAL A 78 -9.46 17.06 4.16
N GLY A 79 -8.37 17.65 3.66
CA GLY A 79 -8.07 19.09 3.76
C GLY A 79 -9.21 20.02 3.34
N PRO A 80 -9.79 19.92 2.13
CA PRO A 80 -10.94 20.72 1.72
C PRO A 80 -12.28 20.29 2.37
N GLY A 81 -12.37 19.04 2.84
CA GLY A 81 -13.58 18.51 3.48
C GLY A 81 -13.89 19.15 4.84
N PHE A 82 -12.86 19.56 5.59
CA PHE A 82 -13.03 20.25 6.88
C PHE A 82 -13.66 21.66 6.73
N PHE A 83 -13.31 22.40 5.67
CA PHE A 83 -13.85 23.75 5.44
C PHE A 83 -15.31 23.73 4.96
N LEU A 84 -15.69 22.72 4.18
CA LEU A 84 -17.08 22.48 3.79
C LEU A 84 -17.96 22.10 4.98
N PHE A 85 -17.46 21.26 5.90
CA PHE A 85 -18.19 20.87 7.10
C PHE A 85 -18.47 22.07 8.02
N PHE A 86 -17.50 22.98 8.17
CA PHE A 86 -17.66 24.17 9.01
C PHE A 86 -18.60 25.23 8.39
N THR A 87 -18.69 25.31 7.07
CA THR A 87 -19.67 26.19 6.39
C THR A 87 -21.09 25.64 6.50
N CYS A 88 -21.28 24.32 6.48
CA CYS A 88 -22.62 23.70 6.52
C CYS A 88 -23.25 23.69 7.93
N ILE A 89 -22.46 23.86 9.00
CA ILE A 89 -23.00 23.89 10.38
C ILE A 89 -23.49 25.28 10.81
N TRP A 90 -23.16 26.32 10.03
CA TRP A 90 -23.46 27.73 10.31
C TRP A 90 -24.41 28.37 9.28
N ALA A 91 -24.93 27.57 8.35
CA ALA A 91 -25.94 27.95 7.35
C ALA A 91 -27.27 27.24 7.66
#